data_AF-A0A271KGW1-F1
#
_entry.id   AF-A0A271KGW1-F1
#
_cell.length_a   1.000
_cell.length_b   1.000
_cell.length_c   1.000
_cell.angle_alpha   90.00
_cell.angle_beta   90.00
_cell.angle_gamma   90.00
#
_symmetry.space_group_name_H-M   'P 1'
#
loop_
_entity.id
_entity.type
_entity.pdbx_description
1 polymer ?
#
loop_
_entity_poly.entity_id
_entity_poly.type
_entity_poly.pdbx_seq_one_letter_code
_entity_poly.pdbx_strand_id
1 'polypeptide(L)'
;MIVSPRFPQGPYTVEIPVDPQLLTAGDHNGSTFYQHQRFCAALRGEGPIAVTLDDGWKAVAMGMAAQLSANQGTAISNPLDACESAQWG
;
A
#
# COMPACT_ATOMS: atom_id res chain seq x y z
N MET A 1 -11.68 -4.48 14.87
CA MET A 1 -12.01 -4.08 13.47
C MET A 1 -13.51 -4.17 13.28
N ILE A 2 -14.15 -3.20 12.61
CA ILE A 2 -15.56 -3.31 12.20
C ILE A 2 -15.59 -3.71 10.71
N VAL A 3 -16.26 -4.82 10.39
CA VAL A 3 -16.45 -5.30 9.03
C VAL A 3 -17.90 -5.06 8.63
N SER A 4 -18.12 -4.34 7.54
CA SER A 4 -19.46 -4.09 6.97
C SER A 4 -19.58 -4.78 5.61
N PRO A 5 -19.82 -6.11 5.57
CA PRO A 5 -19.93 -6.88 4.34
C PRO A 5 -21.13 -6.41 3.50
N ARG A 6 -21.02 -6.56 2.17
CA ARG A 6 -22.13 -6.28 1.25
C ARG A 6 -23.29 -7.26 1.43
N PHE A 7 -23.00 -8.51 1.83
CA PHE A 7 -23.98 -9.56 2.10
C PHE A 7 -23.38 -10.65 3.03
N PRO A 8 -24.10 -11.12 4.08
CA PRO A 8 -25.32 -10.51 4.62
C PRO A 8 -25.04 -9.09 5.10
N GLN A 9 -26.04 -8.21 5.04
CA GLN A 9 -25.85 -6.82 5.46
C GLN A 9 -25.77 -6.71 6.98
N GLY A 10 -24.90 -5.85 7.47
CA GLY A 10 -24.77 -5.50 8.89
C GLY A 10 -23.32 -5.49 9.37
N PRO A 11 -22.89 -4.48 10.14
CA PRO A 11 -21.55 -4.47 10.70
C PRO A 11 -21.39 -5.60 11.72
N TYR A 12 -20.25 -6.28 11.69
CA TYR A 12 -19.82 -7.16 12.77
C TYR A 12 -18.41 -6.79 13.23
N THR A 13 -18.16 -6.97 14.52
CA THR A 13 -16.83 -6.70 15.10
C THR A 13 -15.98 -7.96 15.01
N VAL A 14 -14.77 -7.80 14.48
CA VAL A 14 -13.72 -8.80 14.53
C VAL A 14 -12.65 -8.31 15.49
N GLU A 15 -12.38 -9.10 16.52
CA GLU A 15 -11.21 -8.92 17.36
C GLU A 15 -9.97 -9.33 16.56
N ILE A 16 -9.08 -8.38 16.33
CA ILE A 16 -7.77 -8.62 15.72
C ILE A 16 -6.76 -8.28 16.81
N PRO A 17 -6.31 -9.28 17.58
CA PRO A 17 -5.39 -9.01 18.67
C PRO A 17 -4.09 -8.45 18.10
N VAL A 18 -3.70 -7.28 18.59
CA VAL A 18 -2.39 -6.66 18.35
C VAL A 18 -1.63 -6.75 19.65
N ASP A 19 -0.33 -7.02 19.59
CA ASP A 19 0.53 -6.99 20.78
C ASP A 19 0.33 -5.63 21.49
N PRO A 20 -0.06 -5.62 22.78
CA PRO A 20 -0.30 -4.39 23.53
C PRO A 20 0.89 -3.42 23.51
N GLN A 21 2.13 -3.93 23.46
CA GLN A 21 3.32 -3.08 23.36
C GLN A 21 3.39 -2.35 22.02
N LEU A 22 3.04 -3.02 20.91
CA LEU A 22 3.00 -2.41 19.59
C LEU A 22 1.82 -1.46 19.41
N LEU A 23 0.68 -1.78 20.02
CA LEU A 23 -0.49 -0.90 20.03
C LEU A 23 -0.22 0.40 20.81
N THR A 24 0.61 0.33 21.85
CA THR A 24 0.99 1.49 22.66
C THR A 24 2.11 2.31 22.02
N ALA A 25 3.07 1.65 21.38
CA ALA A 25 4.26 2.29 20.82
C ALA A 25 4.11 2.76 19.36
N GLY A 26 3.12 2.23 18.61
CA GLY A 26 3.02 2.40 17.17
C GLY A 26 1.65 2.90 16.70
N ASP A 27 1.66 3.76 15.68
CA ASP A 27 0.47 4.12 14.92
C ASP A 27 0.01 2.95 14.01
N HIS A 28 -1.20 3.04 13.47
CA HIS A 28 -1.75 2.08 12.49
C HIS A 28 -1.59 0.59 12.90
N ASN A 29 -1.85 0.28 14.17
CA ASN A 29 -1.81 -1.08 14.72
C ASN A 29 -0.44 -1.77 14.58
N GLY A 30 0.67 -1.01 14.67
CA GLY A 30 2.03 -1.56 14.64
C GLY A 30 2.52 -1.96 13.24
N SER A 31 1.78 -1.63 12.17
CA SER A 31 2.16 -1.97 10.79
C SER A 31 3.55 -1.45 10.40
N THR A 32 3.88 -0.21 10.77
CA THR A 32 5.20 0.41 10.52
C THR A 32 6.34 -0.37 11.18
N PHE A 33 6.14 -0.86 12.41
CA PHE A 33 7.14 -1.67 13.12
C PHE A 33 7.45 -2.94 12.35
N TYR A 34 6.42 -3.71 11.97
CA TYR A 34 6.60 -4.96 11.23
C TYR A 34 7.16 -4.73 9.82
N GLN A 35 6.86 -3.60 9.18
CA GLN A 35 7.47 -3.23 7.90
C GLN A 35 8.98 -3.01 8.05
N HIS A 36 9.41 -2.24 9.06
CA HIS A 36 10.84 -2.00 9.32
C HIS A 36 11.58 -3.28 9.74
N GLN A 37 10.96 -4.12 10.58
CA GLN A 37 11.52 -5.41 10.96
C GLN A 37 11.79 -6.29 9.72
N ARG A 38 10.82 -6.38 8.81
CA ARG A 38 10.95 -7.13 7.55
C ARG A 38 11.98 -6.52 6.60
N PHE A 39 12.02 -5.19 6.50
CA PHE A 39 13.02 -4.49 5.70
C PHE A 39 14.44 -4.77 6.20
N CYS A 40 14.68 -4.68 7.51
CA CYS A 40 15.96 -5.03 8.12
C CYS A 40 16.36 -6.49 7.89
N ALA A 41 15.40 -7.44 7.97
CA ALA A 41 15.67 -8.84 7.68
C ALA A 41 16.06 -9.05 6.20
N ALA A 42 15.36 -8.39 5.26
CA ALA A 42 15.71 -8.43 3.85
C ALA A 42 17.12 -7.90 3.57
N LEU A 43 17.51 -6.78 4.21
CA LEU A 43 18.86 -6.22 4.09
C LEU A 43 19.96 -7.17 4.59
N ARG A 44 19.65 -8.01 5.59
CA ARG A 44 20.57 -9.03 6.12
C ARG A 44 20.55 -10.36 5.36
N GLY A 45 19.66 -10.50 4.37
CA GLY A 45 19.43 -11.78 3.69
C GLY A 45 18.69 -12.83 4.53
N GLU A 46 18.06 -12.41 5.64
CA GLU A 46 17.32 -13.27 6.58
C GLU A 46 15.83 -13.39 6.22
N GLY A 47 15.38 -12.67 5.19
CA GLY A 47 14.00 -12.69 4.74
C GLY A 47 13.86 -12.22 3.29
N PRO A 48 12.69 -12.45 2.67
CA PRO A 48 12.43 -12.03 1.31
C PRO A 48 12.24 -10.50 1.23
N ILE A 49 12.51 -9.94 0.04
CA ILE A 49 12.12 -8.57 -0.30
C ILE A 49 10.59 -8.54 -0.46
N ALA A 50 9.90 -7.84 0.45
CA ALA A 50 8.44 -7.77 0.45
C ALA A 50 7.86 -6.77 -0.57
N VAL A 51 8.60 -5.71 -0.90
CA VAL A 51 8.25 -4.69 -1.89
C VAL A 51 9.49 -4.46 -2.75
N THR A 52 9.38 -4.79 -4.03
CA THR A 52 10.47 -4.65 -5.00
C THR A 52 10.54 -3.24 -5.59
N LEU A 53 11.60 -2.96 -6.35
CA LEU A 53 11.70 -1.73 -7.12
C LEU A 53 10.56 -1.60 -8.14
N ASP A 54 10.17 -2.71 -8.78
CA ASP A 54 9.08 -2.74 -9.75
C ASP A 54 7.72 -2.45 -9.10
N ASP A 55 7.49 -2.96 -7.89
CA ASP A 55 6.28 -2.62 -7.11
C ASP A 55 6.23 -1.12 -6.79
N GLY A 56 7.37 -0.55 -6.36
CA GLY A 56 7.50 0.89 -6.12
C GLY A 56 7.27 1.73 -7.36
N TRP A 57 7.81 1.32 -8.51
CA TRP A 57 7.62 1.99 -9.78
C TRP A 57 6.14 1.99 -10.21
N LYS A 58 5.47 0.84 -10.11
CA LYS A 58 4.04 0.73 -10.40
C LYS A 58 3.19 1.65 -9.50
N ALA A 59 3.56 1.80 -8.23
CA ALA A 59 2.85 2.71 -7.33
C ALA A 59 2.96 4.18 -7.79
N VAL A 60 4.14 4.62 -8.21
CA VAL A 60 4.35 5.97 -8.77
C VAL A 60 3.55 6.14 -10.06
N ALA A 61 3.62 5.17 -10.97
CA ALA A 61 2.90 5.19 -12.23
C ALA A 61 1.39 5.30 -12.05
N MET A 62 0.81 4.54 -11.12
CA MET A 62 -0.60 4.66 -10.75
C MET A 62 -0.97 6.06 -10.26
N GLY A 63 -0.12 6.70 -9.45
CA GLY A 63 -0.33 8.07 -8.99
C GLY A 63 -0.37 9.08 -10.15
N MET A 64 0.57 8.98 -11.09
CA MET A 64 0.61 9.85 -12.26
C MET A 64 -0.58 9.62 -13.20
N ALA A 65 -0.96 8.36 -13.42
CA ALA A 65 -2.13 8.01 -14.21
C ALA A 65 -3.43 8.55 -13.59
N ALA A 66 -3.55 8.50 -12.25
CA ALA A 66 -4.69 9.09 -11.55
C ALA A 66 -4.75 10.61 -11.71
N GLN A 67 -3.60 11.30 -11.61
CA GLN A 67 -3.53 12.75 -11.85
C GLN A 67 -3.92 13.11 -13.29
N LEU A 68 -3.39 12.38 -14.28
CA LEU A 68 -3.70 12.58 -15.69
C LEU A 68 -5.19 12.33 -15.97
N SER A 69 -5.74 11.25 -15.40
CA SER A 69 -7.16 10.94 -15.49
C SER A 69 -8.04 12.05 -14.93
N ALA A 70 -7.70 12.58 -13.76
CA ALA A 70 -8.42 13.69 -13.14
C ALA A 70 -8.38 14.96 -14.00
N ASN A 71 -7.26 15.24 -14.66
CA ASN A 71 -7.11 16.39 -15.55
C ASN A 71 -7.91 16.24 -16.86
N GLN A 72 -7.97 15.04 -17.43
CA GLN A 72 -8.59 14.78 -18.74
C GLN A 72 -10.05 14.33 -18.65
N GLY A 73 -10.52 13.92 -17.46
CA GLY A 73 -11.85 13.34 -17.28
C GLY A 73 -12.02 11.97 -17.94
N THR A 74 -10.92 11.27 -18.26
CA THR A 74 -10.96 9.95 -18.92
C THR A 74 -10.09 8.95 -18.17
N ALA A 75 -10.42 7.66 -18.28
CA ALA A 75 -9.64 6.61 -17.63
C ALA A 75 -8.34 6.32 -18.41
N ILE A 76 -7.23 6.18 -17.68
CA ILE A 76 -5.95 5.75 -18.26
C ILE A 76 -5.89 4.21 -18.20
N SER A 77 -5.73 3.57 -19.36
CA SER A 77 -5.83 2.10 -19.47
C SER A 77 -4.63 1.37 -18.90
N ASN A 78 -3.42 1.92 -19.08
CA ASN A 78 -2.20 1.39 -18.49
C ASN A 78 -1.46 2.51 -17.72
N PRO A 79 -1.29 2.36 -16.39
CA PRO A 79 -0.61 3.38 -15.60
C PRO A 79 0.82 3.69 -16.02
N LEU A 80 1.53 2.73 -16.63
CA LEU A 80 2.92 2.92 -17.07
C LEU A 80 3.02 3.93 -18.23
N ASP A 81 2.00 4.04 -19.07
CA ASP A 81 1.96 4.99 -20.19
C ASP A 81 1.97 6.45 -19.70
N ALA A 82 1.40 6.69 -18.50
CA ALA A 82 1.40 8.01 -17.88
C ALA A 82 2.82 8.48 -17.54
N CYS A 83 3.72 7.56 -17.20
CA CYS A 83 5.13 7.87 -16.92
C CYS A 83 5.91 8.25 -18.18
N GLU A 84 5.62 7.64 -19.32
CA GLU A 84 6.33 7.87 -20.58
C GLU A 84 5.95 9.22 -21.21
N SER A 85 4.72 9.68 -20.95
CA SER A 85 4.24 11.01 -21.37
C SER A 85 4.87 12.15 -20.57
N ALA A 86 5.39 11.86 -19.37
CA ALA A 86 6.16 12.80 -18.58
C ALA A 86 7.59 12.83 -19.16
N GLN A 87 7.83 13.74 -20.10
CA GLN A 87 9.18 14.06 -20.56
C GLN A 87 9.98 14.65 -19.38
N TRP A 88 10.69 13.79 -18.65
CA TRP A 88 11.70 14.21 -17.69
C TRP A 88 12.92 14.69 -18.49
N GLY A 89 12.91 15.98 -18.84
CA GLY A 89 14.06 16.67 -19.42
C GLY A 89 15.24 16.75 -18.44
#